data_AF-A0A8T2VFI3-F1
#
_entry.id   AF-A0A8T2VFI3-F1
#
_cell.length_a   1.000
_cell.length_b   1.000
_cell.length_c   1.000
_cell.angle_alpha   90.00
_cell.angle_beta   90.00
_cell.angle_gamma   90.00
#
_symmetry.space_group_name_H-M   'P 1'
#
loop_
_entity.id
_entity.type
_entity.pdbx_description
1 polymer ?
#
loop_
_entity_poly.entity_id
_entity_poly.type
_entity_poly.pdbx_seq_one_letter_code
_entity_poly.pdbx_strand_id
1 'polypeptide(L)'
;MAEPYTAIWCAVEYWEATGTILRMLLEHVSANSLQMGRSLLCHAVLCGNASAVQVLVEAGADIEFRVCTTDGGQFRPLHLAAKCGFLSVIKMLVEKGCDMNAMTNAGETALMLCVLFAHVECFRELLIAGADFASINKNGQTVADLLDSCPHQVTICELMWDAILAGRDIFSSDLHVFSTLQFAARHGNIEVIKKILEQKKFDVNLQDTSGFTPAMVAAQEGHMEAFRLLLHAGASIGLKNERGETALMLADKSGNKDECERVLLDLILENNFKERGFNTLHFAAMRGNCEALAYLLKQGCSINSWNDEDYTALMISVKESHVEACKLLLSQGADCYLANCRGDTALSLARKTASGKVIEEVLLDHMAKKLVLTEGQLTKHTRQGKGKPHIKVVKMLKSGVLKWGESKRRNVICKEANLGSSPIFQRNRNNRDAGNPGIFRVVTTSEREIHFEATVLFIAELWVRGINLVTSEALGANTVANT
;
A
#
# COMPACT_ATOMS: atom_id res chain seq x y z
N MET A 1 -12.61 64.94 8.10
CA MET A 1 -11.48 65.68 7.49
C MET A 1 -10.22 65.00 7.99
N ALA A 2 -9.50 64.27 7.14
CA ALA A 2 -8.25 63.64 7.56
C ALA A 2 -7.23 64.76 7.85
N GLU A 3 -6.57 64.72 9.00
CA GLU A 3 -5.41 65.58 9.23
C GLU A 3 -4.39 65.32 8.11
N PRO A 4 -3.83 66.37 7.50
CA PRO A 4 -2.90 66.21 6.38
C PRO A 4 -1.66 65.45 6.86
N TYR A 5 -1.19 64.51 6.04
CA TYR A 5 0.09 63.87 6.24
C TYR A 5 1.18 64.91 6.50
N THR A 6 2.10 64.61 7.42
CA THR A 6 3.25 65.47 7.67
C THR A 6 4.15 65.48 6.42
N ALA A 7 5.02 66.50 6.29
CA ALA A 7 5.85 66.67 5.10
C ALA A 7 6.66 65.40 4.73
N ILE A 8 7.13 64.64 5.72
CA ILE A 8 7.88 63.39 5.50
C ILE A 8 7.00 62.26 4.96
N TRP A 9 5.73 62.19 5.36
CA TRP A 9 4.78 61.22 4.83
C TRP A 9 4.38 61.57 3.39
N CYS A 10 4.15 62.86 3.11
CA CYS A 10 3.96 63.34 1.74
C CYS A 10 5.18 63.07 0.85
N ALA A 11 6.41 63.17 1.37
CA ALA A 11 7.63 62.88 0.61
C ALA A 11 7.77 61.39 0.22
N VAL A 12 7.17 60.49 0.99
CA VAL A 12 7.10 59.06 0.66
C VAL A 12 6.02 58.78 -0.38
N GLU A 13 4.85 59.41 -0.23
CA GLU A 13 3.71 59.26 -1.15
C GLU A 13 3.97 59.90 -2.53
N TYR A 14 4.52 61.12 -2.54
CA TYR A 14 4.90 61.87 -3.74
C TYR A 14 6.41 61.86 -3.94
N TRP A 15 6.93 60.68 -4.28
CA TRP A 15 8.36 60.45 -4.44
C TRP A 15 9.01 61.41 -5.43
N GLU A 16 10.04 62.10 -4.95
CA GLU A 16 10.96 62.84 -5.81
C GLU A 16 12.06 61.90 -6.31
N ALA A 17 12.38 61.97 -7.61
CA ALA A 17 13.19 60.98 -8.31
C ALA A 17 14.54 60.64 -7.63
N THR A 18 15.18 61.61 -6.97
CA THR A 18 16.46 61.42 -6.29
C THR A 18 16.34 61.04 -4.80
N GLY A 19 15.13 61.14 -4.22
CA GLY A 19 14.88 60.93 -2.80
C GLY A 19 15.54 61.96 -1.88
N THR A 20 16.02 63.07 -2.44
CA THR A 20 16.78 64.10 -1.69
C THR A 20 15.92 64.75 -0.62
N ILE A 21 14.66 65.04 -0.96
CA ILE A 21 13.69 65.61 -0.02
C ILE A 21 13.51 64.69 1.19
N LEU A 22 13.33 63.38 0.96
CA LEU A 22 13.18 62.42 2.05
C LEU A 22 14.45 62.34 2.91
N ARG A 23 15.64 62.28 2.30
CA ARG A 23 16.93 62.26 3.03
C ARG A 23 17.09 63.51 3.92
N MET A 24 16.81 64.70 3.39
CA MET A 24 16.88 65.95 4.17
C MET A 24 15.88 65.96 5.33
N LEU A 25 14.66 65.47 5.12
CA LEU A 25 13.66 65.39 6.20
C LEU A 25 14.06 64.37 7.29
N LEU A 26 14.74 63.28 6.92
CA LEU A 26 15.24 62.27 7.84
C LEU A 26 16.40 62.76 8.73
N GLU A 27 17.08 63.85 8.37
CA GLU A 27 18.08 64.50 9.24
C GLU A 27 17.43 65.15 10.48
N HIS A 28 16.14 65.50 10.38
CA HIS A 28 15.40 66.20 11.43
C HIS A 28 14.29 65.35 12.06
N VAL A 29 13.81 64.32 11.37
CA VAL A 29 12.69 63.48 11.79
C VAL A 29 13.10 62.01 11.75
N SER A 30 12.76 61.26 12.79
CA SER A 30 13.07 59.82 12.85
C SER A 30 12.38 59.04 11.71
N ALA A 31 13.12 58.12 11.10
CA ALA A 31 12.60 57.14 10.13
C ALA A 31 11.48 56.27 10.72
N ASN A 32 11.41 56.17 12.05
CA ASN A 32 10.41 55.41 12.80
C ASN A 32 9.22 56.26 13.27
N SER A 33 9.01 57.43 12.66
CA SER A 33 7.81 58.24 12.93
C SER A 33 6.53 57.44 12.63
N LEU A 34 5.55 57.57 13.53
CA LEU A 34 4.27 56.87 13.45
C LEU A 34 3.15 57.86 13.16
N GLN A 35 2.29 57.52 12.20
CA GLN A 35 1.05 58.25 11.91
C GLN A 35 -0.10 57.23 11.89
N MET A 36 -1.12 57.45 12.71
CA MET A 36 -2.30 56.57 12.80
C MET A 36 -1.94 55.08 13.01
N GLY A 37 -0.93 54.78 13.82
CA GLY A 37 -0.51 53.40 14.13
C GLY A 37 0.27 52.68 13.01
N ARG A 38 0.68 53.41 11.95
CA ARG A 38 1.52 52.89 10.85
C ARG A 38 2.91 53.53 10.90
N SER A 39 3.94 52.78 10.53
CA SER A 39 5.28 53.32 10.32
C SER A 39 5.44 53.88 8.91
N LEU A 40 6.38 54.83 8.76
CA LEU A 40 6.74 55.41 7.47
C LEU A 40 7.20 54.33 6.47
N LEU A 41 7.93 53.31 6.95
CA LEU A 41 8.37 52.17 6.15
C LEU A 41 7.18 51.38 5.60
N CYS A 42 6.21 51.01 6.44
CA CYS A 42 5.03 50.27 5.97
C CYS A 42 4.17 51.11 5.00
N HIS A 43 4.14 52.43 5.17
CA HIS A 43 3.50 53.32 4.20
C HIS A 43 4.24 53.31 2.85
N ALA A 44 5.58 53.41 2.85
CA ALA A 44 6.39 53.31 1.63
C ALA A 44 6.18 51.99 0.88
N VAL A 45 6.08 50.87 1.62
CA VAL A 45 5.75 49.56 1.03
C VAL A 45 4.37 49.58 0.38
N LEU A 46 3.34 50.12 1.05
CA LEU A 46 1.98 50.19 0.50
C LEU A 46 1.87 51.10 -0.73
N CYS A 47 2.71 52.14 -0.82
CA CYS A 47 2.83 52.98 -2.01
C CYS A 47 3.60 52.29 -3.16
N GLY A 48 4.18 51.11 -2.95
CA GLY A 48 4.99 50.40 -3.94
C GLY A 48 6.31 51.09 -4.27
N ASN A 49 6.77 51.99 -3.41
CA ASN A 49 7.94 52.83 -3.68
C ASN A 49 9.21 52.18 -3.12
N ALA A 50 9.84 51.30 -3.90
CA ALA A 50 11.06 50.60 -3.51
C ALA A 50 12.23 51.55 -3.18
N SER A 51 12.34 52.68 -3.86
CA SER A 51 13.40 53.67 -3.61
C SER A 51 13.22 54.38 -2.26
N ALA A 52 11.97 54.71 -1.88
CA ALA A 52 11.68 55.22 -0.54
C ALA A 52 11.96 54.18 0.53
N VAL A 53 11.56 52.92 0.31
CA VAL A 53 11.87 51.81 1.21
C VAL A 53 13.38 51.72 1.41
N GLN A 54 14.18 51.81 0.34
CA GLN A 54 15.64 51.79 0.44
C GLN A 54 16.18 52.90 1.34
N VAL A 55 15.78 54.14 1.10
CA VAL A 55 16.25 55.29 1.88
C VAL A 55 15.84 55.15 3.36
N LEU A 56 14.62 54.68 3.63
CA LEU A 56 14.14 54.48 4.99
C LEU A 56 14.89 53.37 5.73
N VAL A 57 15.15 52.25 5.06
CA VAL A 57 15.92 51.13 5.61
C VAL A 57 17.38 51.54 5.86
N GLU A 58 18.00 52.28 4.94
CA GLU A 58 19.34 52.86 5.13
C GLU A 58 19.40 53.85 6.31
N ALA A 59 18.30 54.58 6.57
CA ALA A 59 18.15 55.50 7.69
C ALA A 59 17.77 54.82 9.02
N GLY A 60 17.73 53.48 9.08
CA GLY A 60 17.45 52.74 10.32
C GLY A 60 15.96 52.63 10.66
N ALA A 61 15.09 52.63 9.65
CA ALA A 61 13.68 52.26 9.85
C ALA A 61 13.56 50.80 10.36
N ASP A 62 12.63 50.58 11.28
CA ASP A 62 12.34 49.29 11.87
C ASP A 62 11.68 48.35 10.85
N ILE A 63 12.48 47.45 10.29
CA ILE A 63 12.05 46.42 9.32
C ILE A 63 11.08 45.39 9.93
N GLU A 64 11.01 45.33 11.26
CA GLU A 64 10.17 44.41 12.01
C GLU A 64 8.90 45.07 12.58
N PHE A 65 8.65 46.34 12.22
CA PHE A 65 7.52 47.10 12.75
C PHE A 65 6.18 46.38 12.47
N ARG A 66 5.35 46.27 13.50
CA ARG A 66 4.02 45.64 13.41
C ARG A 66 2.94 46.70 13.21
N VAL A 67 2.34 46.71 12.03
CA VAL A 67 1.15 47.51 11.74
C VAL A 67 -0.09 46.73 12.17
N CYS A 68 -0.90 47.35 13.03
CA CYS A 68 -2.21 46.84 13.40
C CYS A 68 -3.29 47.53 12.56
N THR A 69 -4.05 46.74 11.80
CA THR A 69 -5.22 47.23 11.05
C THR A 69 -6.45 47.29 11.97
N THR A 70 -7.48 48.04 11.56
CA THR A 70 -8.69 48.28 12.37
C THR A 70 -9.52 47.02 12.64
N ASP A 71 -9.40 46.03 11.77
CA ASP A 71 -9.94 44.67 11.91
C ASP A 71 -9.09 43.77 12.82
N GLY A 72 -8.03 44.32 13.42
CA GLY A 72 -7.12 43.59 14.30
C GLY A 72 -6.06 42.78 13.56
N GLY A 73 -5.89 42.90 12.25
CA GLY A 73 -4.78 42.27 11.51
C GLY A 73 -3.42 42.83 11.94
N GLN A 74 -2.40 41.98 12.06
CA GLN A 74 -1.02 42.40 12.30
C GLN A 74 -0.17 42.03 11.10
N PHE A 75 0.49 43.04 10.52
CA PHE A 75 1.36 42.89 9.36
C PHE A 75 2.73 43.51 9.65
N ARG A 76 3.76 42.94 9.05
CA ARG A 76 5.13 43.48 9.03
C ARG A 76 5.43 43.97 7.60
N PRO A 77 6.46 44.80 7.39
CA PRO A 77 6.88 45.22 6.04
C PRO A 77 6.99 44.05 5.06
N LEU A 78 7.56 42.92 5.49
CA LEU A 78 7.70 41.73 4.66
C LEU A 78 6.34 41.13 4.24
N HIS A 79 5.38 41.03 5.17
CA HIS A 79 4.02 40.56 4.85
C HIS A 79 3.32 41.45 3.83
N LEU A 80 3.45 42.78 3.96
CA LEU A 80 2.86 43.73 3.02
C LEU A 80 3.51 43.63 1.64
N ALA A 81 4.84 43.51 1.58
CA ALA A 81 5.57 43.34 0.35
C ALA A 81 5.20 42.02 -0.36
N ALA A 82 5.09 40.92 0.40
CA ALA A 82 4.66 39.62 -0.10
C ALA A 82 3.21 39.64 -0.62
N LYS A 83 2.29 40.27 0.10
CA LYS A 83 0.88 40.42 -0.30
C LYS A 83 0.72 41.28 -1.56
N CYS A 84 1.52 42.34 -1.71
CA CYS A 84 1.45 43.25 -2.85
C CYS A 84 2.33 42.83 -4.05
N GLY A 85 3.20 41.84 -3.90
CA GLY A 85 4.06 41.35 -4.98
C GLY A 85 5.29 42.23 -5.25
N PHE A 86 5.79 42.96 -4.25
CA PHE A 86 6.92 43.88 -4.43
C PHE A 86 8.27 43.17 -4.26
N LEU A 87 8.72 42.51 -5.33
CA LEU A 87 9.96 41.73 -5.39
C LEU A 87 11.20 42.49 -4.89
N SER A 88 11.38 43.73 -5.35
CA SER A 88 12.54 44.57 -4.98
C SER A 88 12.57 44.89 -3.49
N VAL A 89 11.40 45.09 -2.89
CA VAL A 89 11.25 45.33 -1.44
C VAL A 89 11.56 44.05 -0.66
N ILE A 90 11.07 42.89 -1.10
CA ILE A 90 11.38 41.61 -0.45
C ILE A 90 12.89 41.34 -0.44
N LYS A 91 13.56 41.49 -1.59
CA LYS A 91 15.02 41.32 -1.69
C LYS A 91 15.75 42.17 -0.66
N MET A 92 15.40 43.45 -0.60
CA MET A 92 16.03 44.39 0.32
C MET A 92 15.78 44.05 1.79
N LEU A 93 14.55 43.66 2.16
CA LEU A 93 14.23 43.27 3.53
C LEU A 93 14.97 41.98 3.94
N VAL A 94 15.04 41.00 3.04
CA VAL A 94 15.78 39.75 3.24
C VAL A 94 17.28 40.02 3.39
N GLU A 95 17.87 40.87 2.53
CA GLU A 95 19.29 41.27 2.62
C GLU A 95 19.63 41.95 3.96
N LYS A 96 18.65 42.62 4.58
CA LYS A 96 18.79 43.26 5.90
C LYS A 96 18.48 42.34 7.08
N GLY A 97 18.17 41.07 6.82
CA GLY A 97 17.97 40.05 7.85
C GLY A 97 16.63 40.14 8.55
N CYS A 98 15.55 40.50 7.84
CA CYS A 98 14.20 40.42 8.41
C CYS A 98 13.83 38.98 8.80
N ASP A 99 12.93 38.83 9.77
CA ASP A 99 12.36 37.54 10.16
C ASP A 99 11.39 37.04 9.08
N MET A 100 11.88 36.14 8.22
CA MET A 100 11.11 35.56 7.10
C MET A 100 9.94 34.69 7.55
N ASN A 101 10.03 34.15 8.77
CA ASN A 101 9.05 33.21 9.32
C ASN A 101 8.12 33.89 10.33
N ALA A 102 8.18 35.22 10.42
CA ALA A 102 7.18 35.99 11.12
C ALA A 102 5.79 35.62 10.60
N MET A 103 4.82 35.57 11.51
CA MET A 103 3.43 35.26 11.19
C MET A 103 2.54 36.49 11.36
N THR A 104 1.54 36.62 10.49
CA THR A 104 0.43 37.55 10.68
C THR A 104 -0.49 37.09 11.82
N ASN A 105 -1.48 37.90 12.17
CA ASN A 105 -2.52 37.47 13.10
C ASN A 105 -3.38 36.31 12.58
N ALA A 106 -3.38 36.00 11.28
CA ALA A 106 -4.01 34.80 10.72
C ALA A 106 -3.07 33.57 10.76
N GLY A 107 -1.82 33.73 11.21
CA GLY A 107 -0.81 32.67 11.19
C GLY A 107 -0.11 32.52 9.84
N GLU A 108 -0.30 33.45 8.90
CA GLU A 108 0.31 33.37 7.57
C GLU A 108 1.74 33.92 7.60
N THR A 109 2.68 33.21 7.01
CA THR A 109 4.03 33.74 6.73
C THR A 109 4.07 34.51 5.42
N ALA A 110 5.15 35.25 5.17
CA ALA A 110 5.36 35.90 3.88
C ALA A 110 5.32 34.92 2.70
N LEU A 111 5.84 33.70 2.89
CA LEU A 111 5.82 32.64 1.88
C LEU A 111 4.38 32.20 1.54
N MET A 112 3.54 31.99 2.56
CA MET A 112 2.11 31.66 2.38
C MET A 112 1.35 32.77 1.65
N LEU A 113 1.62 34.03 1.98
CA LEU A 113 1.01 35.18 1.30
C LEU A 113 1.38 35.22 -0.19
N CYS A 114 2.62 34.91 -0.55
CA CYS A 114 3.00 34.81 -1.97
C CYS A 114 2.20 33.74 -2.72
N VAL A 115 1.88 32.60 -2.08
CA VAL A 115 1.02 31.56 -2.68
C VAL A 115 -0.43 32.03 -2.81
N LEU A 116 -1.00 32.59 -1.74
CA LEU A 116 -2.39 33.08 -1.70
C LEU A 116 -2.67 34.16 -2.74
N PHE A 117 -1.72 35.07 -2.95
CA PHE A 117 -1.84 36.17 -3.91
C PHE A 117 -1.15 35.90 -5.25
N ALA A 118 -0.66 34.67 -5.48
CA ALA A 118 -0.03 34.21 -6.71
C ALA A 118 1.19 35.01 -7.18
N HIS A 119 2.02 35.49 -6.25
CA HIS A 119 3.25 36.23 -6.53
C HIS A 119 4.45 35.28 -6.69
N VAL A 120 4.52 34.64 -7.86
CA VAL A 120 5.51 33.61 -8.22
C VAL A 120 6.96 34.05 -8.00
N GLU A 121 7.35 35.24 -8.49
CA GLU A 121 8.72 35.74 -8.33
C GLU A 121 9.07 36.05 -6.86
N CYS A 122 8.10 36.55 -6.09
CA CYS A 122 8.29 36.80 -4.67
C CYS A 122 8.46 35.50 -3.88
N PHE A 123 7.66 34.48 -4.24
CA PHE A 123 7.80 33.13 -3.70
C PHE A 123 9.20 32.57 -4.00
N ARG A 124 9.68 32.71 -5.23
CA ARG A 124 11.02 32.27 -5.65
C ARG A 124 12.13 32.88 -4.80
N GLU A 125 12.08 34.18 -4.54
CA GLU A 125 13.10 34.83 -3.71
C GLU A 125 13.06 34.37 -2.26
N LEU A 126 11.86 34.22 -1.67
CA LEU A 126 11.72 33.68 -0.31
C LEU A 126 12.19 32.22 -0.21
N LEU A 127 11.92 31.40 -1.23
CA LEU A 127 12.45 30.04 -1.33
C LEU A 127 13.98 30.03 -1.35
N ILE A 128 14.60 30.87 -2.20
CA ILE A 128 16.07 30.98 -2.29
C ILE A 128 16.68 31.49 -0.98
N ALA A 129 15.99 32.40 -0.31
CA ALA A 129 16.40 32.96 0.98
C ALA A 129 16.31 31.94 2.13
N GLY A 130 15.61 30.82 1.95
CA GLY A 130 15.46 29.77 2.96
C GLY A 130 14.29 30.01 3.91
N ALA A 131 13.19 30.60 3.43
CA ALA A 131 11.93 30.66 4.19
C ALA A 131 11.46 29.25 4.55
N ASP A 132 10.92 29.10 5.75
CA ASP A 132 10.52 27.81 6.31
C ASP A 132 9.15 27.35 5.80
N PHE A 133 9.08 26.11 5.31
CA PHE A 133 7.85 25.48 4.85
C PHE A 133 7.04 24.80 5.96
N ALA A 134 7.62 24.61 7.15
CA ALA A 134 6.98 23.92 8.27
C ALA A 134 6.00 24.79 9.08
N SER A 135 5.62 25.96 8.57
CA SER A 135 4.66 26.84 9.23
C SER A 135 3.22 26.40 8.94
N ILE A 136 2.33 26.58 9.92
CA ILE A 136 0.89 26.29 9.80
C ILE A 136 0.10 27.53 10.20
N ASN A 137 -0.85 27.94 9.35
CA ASN A 137 -1.72 29.07 9.67
C ASN A 137 -2.81 28.70 10.69
N LYS A 138 -3.62 29.66 11.15
CA LYS A 138 -4.69 29.40 12.12
C LYS A 138 -5.81 28.49 11.58
N ASN A 139 -5.91 28.31 10.27
CA ASN A 139 -6.85 27.38 9.64
C ASN A 139 -6.28 25.95 9.58
N GLY A 140 -5.07 25.71 10.07
CA GLY A 140 -4.40 24.41 10.00
C GLY A 140 -3.77 24.10 8.64
N GLN A 141 -3.59 25.10 7.78
CA GLN A 141 -3.07 24.91 6.42
C GLN A 141 -1.55 25.16 6.37
N THR A 142 -0.85 24.26 5.69
CA THR A 142 0.56 24.41 5.33
C THR A 142 0.70 25.14 3.99
N VAL A 143 1.94 25.48 3.59
CA VAL A 143 2.22 26.00 2.25
C VAL A 143 1.76 25.02 1.15
N ALA A 144 1.91 23.70 1.38
CA ALA A 144 1.47 22.67 0.44
C ALA A 144 -0.05 22.70 0.22
N ASP A 145 -0.83 22.80 1.30
CA ASP A 145 -2.30 22.80 1.20
C ASP A 145 -2.82 24.07 0.51
N LEU A 146 -2.13 25.19 0.69
CA LEU A 146 -2.42 26.44 -0.03
C LEU A 146 -2.09 26.34 -1.52
N LEU A 147 -1.02 25.63 -1.89
CA LEU A 147 -0.65 25.39 -3.28
C LEU A 147 -1.72 24.57 -4.00
N ASP A 148 -2.25 23.53 -3.38
CA ASP A 148 -3.30 22.67 -3.95
C ASP A 148 -4.60 23.43 -4.25
N SER A 149 -4.81 24.59 -3.60
CA SER A 149 -5.98 25.46 -3.80
C SER A 149 -5.69 26.67 -4.71
N CYS A 150 -4.46 26.85 -5.19
CA CYS A 150 -4.04 28.04 -5.92
C CYS A 150 -4.16 27.87 -7.46
N PRO A 151 -4.70 28.85 -8.21
CA PRO A 151 -4.76 28.79 -9.67
C PRO A 151 -3.39 28.63 -10.37
N HIS A 152 -2.31 29.10 -9.74
CA HIS A 152 -0.94 29.08 -10.29
C HIS A 152 -0.08 27.97 -9.68
N GLN A 153 -0.70 26.92 -9.13
CA GLN A 153 -0.05 25.78 -8.50
C GLN A 153 1.09 25.20 -9.36
N VAL A 154 0.83 24.94 -10.65
CA VAL A 154 1.80 24.31 -11.56
C VAL A 154 3.11 25.10 -11.61
N THR A 155 3.05 26.40 -11.84
CA THR A 155 4.24 27.26 -11.96
C THR A 155 5.01 27.36 -10.65
N ILE A 156 4.32 27.47 -9.51
CA ILE A 156 5.00 27.53 -8.21
C ILE A 156 5.65 26.17 -7.87
N CYS A 157 4.96 25.07 -8.14
CA CYS A 157 5.53 23.73 -7.98
C CYS A 157 6.74 23.52 -8.90
N GLU A 158 6.68 23.92 -10.16
CA GLU A 158 7.82 23.88 -11.10
C GLU A 158 9.06 24.61 -10.54
N LEU A 159 8.89 25.79 -9.96
CA LEU A 159 9.99 26.51 -9.30
C LEU A 159 10.59 25.73 -8.13
N MET A 160 9.76 25.07 -7.33
CA MET A 160 10.22 24.21 -6.24
C MET A 160 11.00 23.00 -6.78
N TRP A 161 10.50 22.39 -7.87
CA TRP A 161 11.17 21.27 -8.54
C TRP A 161 12.52 21.67 -9.11
N ASP A 162 12.59 22.79 -9.83
CA ASP A 162 13.82 23.34 -10.39
C ASP A 162 14.86 23.62 -9.30
N ALA A 163 14.43 24.17 -8.15
CA ALA A 163 15.31 24.39 -7.01
C ALA A 163 15.93 23.07 -6.49
N ILE A 164 15.11 22.03 -6.32
CA ILE A 164 15.58 20.70 -5.86
C ILE A 164 16.50 20.05 -6.88
N LEU A 165 16.14 20.10 -8.18
CA LEU A 165 16.96 19.54 -9.25
C LEU A 165 18.31 20.26 -9.38
N ALA A 166 18.35 21.56 -9.12
CA ALA A 166 19.58 22.35 -9.01
C ALA A 166 20.40 22.04 -7.74
N GLY A 167 19.93 21.15 -6.86
CA GLY A 167 20.63 20.72 -5.65
C GLY A 167 20.42 21.65 -4.45
N ARG A 168 19.37 22.48 -4.45
CA ARG A 168 18.96 23.24 -3.28
C ARG A 168 17.98 22.41 -2.45
N ASP A 169 18.21 22.37 -1.14
CA ASP A 169 17.28 21.73 -0.21
C ASP A 169 16.18 22.74 0.17
N ILE A 170 14.92 22.29 0.18
CA ILE A 170 13.82 23.11 0.71
C ILE A 170 13.88 23.05 2.23
N PHE A 171 14.00 24.21 2.88
CA PHE A 171 14.10 24.29 4.32
C PHE A 171 12.73 24.03 4.97
N SER A 172 12.74 23.12 5.95
CA SER A 172 11.59 22.75 6.76
C SER A 172 12.09 22.50 8.18
N SER A 173 11.62 23.30 9.15
CA SER A 173 12.00 23.12 10.56
C SER A 173 11.34 21.90 11.22
N ASP A 174 10.19 21.47 10.69
CA ASP A 174 9.46 20.28 11.09
C ASP A 174 9.01 19.47 9.86
N LEU A 175 9.67 18.33 9.65
CA LEU A 175 9.39 17.44 8.52
C LEU A 175 8.05 16.69 8.64
N HIS A 176 7.45 16.64 9.84
CA HIS A 176 6.09 16.11 10.01
C HIS A 176 5.03 17.09 9.51
N VAL A 177 5.33 18.38 9.49
CA VAL A 177 4.46 19.42 8.92
C VAL A 177 4.66 19.53 7.42
N PHE A 178 5.93 19.60 6.97
CA PHE A 178 6.24 19.64 5.55
C PHE A 178 7.43 18.74 5.21
N SER A 179 7.14 17.66 4.50
CA SER A 179 8.13 16.76 3.89
C SER A 179 8.17 16.97 2.38
N THR A 180 9.32 17.39 1.86
CA THR A 180 9.54 17.56 0.42
C THR A 180 9.30 16.27 -0.36
N LEU A 181 9.67 15.11 0.21
CA LEU A 181 9.46 13.80 -0.40
C LEU A 181 7.97 13.47 -0.54
N GLN A 182 7.19 13.73 0.52
CA GLN A 182 5.74 13.51 0.50
C GLN A 182 5.04 14.48 -0.47
N PHE A 183 5.48 15.73 -0.51
CA PHE A 183 4.95 16.72 -1.46
C PHE A 183 5.22 16.34 -2.92
N ALA A 184 6.43 15.84 -3.23
CA ALA A 184 6.77 15.32 -4.54
C ALA A 184 5.99 14.03 -4.88
N ALA A 185 5.75 13.17 -3.90
CA ALA A 185 4.91 11.97 -4.04
C ALA A 185 3.44 12.31 -4.33
N ARG A 186 2.88 13.35 -3.68
CA ARG A 186 1.53 13.87 -3.94
C ARG A 186 1.33 14.33 -5.38
N HIS A 187 2.37 14.87 -6.00
CA HIS A 187 2.33 15.37 -7.39
C HIS A 187 2.91 14.38 -8.41
N GLY A 188 3.35 13.19 -7.96
CA GLY A 188 3.91 12.16 -8.83
C GLY A 188 5.21 12.55 -9.55
N ASN A 189 5.98 13.52 -9.05
CA ASN A 189 7.18 14.01 -9.73
C ASN A 189 8.37 13.04 -9.52
N ILE A 190 8.52 12.09 -10.44
CA ILE A 190 9.49 11.01 -10.38
C ILE A 190 10.95 11.50 -10.35
N GLU A 191 11.28 12.53 -11.13
CA GLU A 191 12.64 13.06 -11.21
C GLU A 191 13.08 13.68 -9.89
N VAL A 192 12.18 14.47 -9.27
CA VAL A 192 12.40 15.07 -7.96
C VAL A 192 12.51 13.98 -6.88
N ILE A 193 11.63 12.98 -6.88
CA ILE A 193 11.70 11.87 -5.91
C ILE A 193 13.04 11.13 -6.03
N LYS A 194 13.50 10.81 -7.26
CA LYS A 194 14.82 10.21 -7.48
C LYS A 194 15.94 11.07 -6.90
N LYS A 195 15.93 12.37 -7.20
CA LYS A 195 16.94 13.32 -6.72
C LYS A 195 16.98 13.39 -5.20
N ILE A 196 15.82 13.42 -4.54
CA ILE A 196 15.71 13.42 -3.07
C ILE A 196 16.25 12.11 -2.49
N LEU A 197 15.91 10.95 -3.07
CA LEU A 197 16.35 9.66 -2.55
C LEU A 197 17.86 9.38 -2.76
N GLU A 198 18.50 10.02 -3.73
CA GLU A 198 19.97 9.99 -3.87
C GLU A 198 20.68 10.69 -2.70
N GLN A 199 20.02 11.69 -2.11
CA GLN A 199 20.52 12.36 -0.92
C GLN A 199 20.27 11.42 0.28
N LYS A 200 21.32 10.75 0.78
CA LYS A 200 21.26 9.68 1.81
C LYS A 200 20.67 10.05 3.19
N LYS A 201 19.95 11.15 3.34
CA LYS A 201 19.44 11.69 4.61
C LYS A 201 17.94 11.53 4.84
N PHE A 202 17.17 11.05 3.87
CA PHE A 202 15.72 10.99 3.98
C PHE A 202 15.21 9.65 4.52
N ASP A 203 14.31 9.73 5.50
CA ASP A 203 13.49 8.60 5.91
C ASP A 203 12.27 8.50 5.00
N VAL A 204 12.24 7.46 4.16
CA VAL A 204 11.14 7.18 3.22
C VAL A 204 9.83 6.80 3.92
N ASN A 205 9.89 6.48 5.22
CA ASN A 205 8.76 6.07 6.04
C ASN A 205 8.32 7.16 7.03
N LEU A 206 8.89 8.36 6.95
CA LEU A 206 8.46 9.48 7.79
C LEU A 206 6.96 9.73 7.58
N GLN A 207 6.22 9.76 8.68
CA GLN A 207 4.80 10.05 8.69
C GLN A 207 4.56 11.53 8.99
N ASP A 208 3.64 12.17 8.27
CA ASP A 208 3.19 13.52 8.61
C ASP A 208 2.36 13.55 9.91
N THR A 209 1.88 14.73 10.29
CA THR A 209 1.01 14.93 11.47
C THR A 209 -0.29 14.11 11.46
N SER A 210 -0.74 13.63 10.30
CA SER A 210 -1.93 12.75 10.16
C SER A 210 -1.56 11.27 10.00
N GLY A 211 -0.27 10.94 10.12
CA GLY A 211 0.24 9.58 9.99
C GLY A 211 0.47 9.12 8.54
N PHE A 212 0.44 10.00 7.54
CA PHE A 212 0.65 9.60 6.14
C PHE A 212 2.12 9.51 5.79
N THR A 213 2.52 8.41 5.13
CA THR A 213 3.85 8.28 4.51
C THR A 213 3.83 8.77 3.06
N PRO A 214 4.99 9.09 2.45
CA PRO A 214 5.06 9.38 1.02
C PRO A 214 4.42 8.30 0.14
N ALA A 215 4.58 7.02 0.50
CA ALA A 215 4.00 5.90 -0.25
C ALA A 215 2.48 5.84 -0.11
N MET A 216 1.92 6.15 1.07
CA MET A 216 0.47 6.28 1.25
C MET A 216 -0.10 7.38 0.37
N VAL A 217 0.55 8.54 0.31
CA VAL A 217 0.10 9.67 -0.51
C VAL A 217 0.18 9.32 -2.00
N ALA A 218 1.29 8.75 -2.48
CA ALA A 218 1.41 8.33 -3.89
C ALA A 218 0.35 7.28 -4.28
N ALA A 219 0.04 6.34 -3.39
CA ALA A 219 -1.00 5.33 -3.61
C ALA A 219 -2.40 5.94 -3.64
N GLN A 220 -2.69 6.88 -2.72
CA GLN A 220 -3.97 7.58 -2.66
C GLN A 220 -4.20 8.39 -3.94
N GLU A 221 -3.23 9.20 -4.36
CA GLU A 221 -3.35 10.09 -5.54
C GLU A 221 -3.21 9.36 -6.88
N GLY A 222 -2.89 8.06 -6.88
CA GLY A 222 -2.83 7.26 -8.11
C GLY A 222 -1.49 7.34 -8.86
N HIS A 223 -0.45 7.90 -8.23
CA HIS A 223 0.87 8.05 -8.83
C HIS A 223 1.72 6.78 -8.71
N MET A 224 1.38 5.77 -9.52
CA MET A 224 1.95 4.41 -9.42
C MET A 224 3.46 4.32 -9.64
N GLU A 225 4.03 5.15 -10.52
CA GLU A 225 5.49 5.17 -10.72
C GLU A 225 6.21 5.77 -9.51
N ALA A 226 5.62 6.77 -8.86
CA ALA A 226 6.15 7.34 -7.62
C ALA A 226 6.05 6.30 -6.50
N PHE A 227 4.90 5.64 -6.38
CA PHE A 227 4.68 4.54 -5.45
C PHE A 227 5.71 3.41 -5.65
N ARG A 228 5.88 2.91 -6.88
CA ARG A 228 6.88 1.91 -7.24
C ARG A 228 8.28 2.31 -6.82
N LEU A 229 8.66 3.57 -7.07
CA LEU A 229 10.00 4.07 -6.76
C LEU A 229 10.24 4.19 -5.25
N LEU A 230 9.24 4.64 -4.49
CA LEU A 230 9.28 4.68 -3.03
C LEU A 230 9.42 3.27 -2.42
N LEU A 231 8.71 2.28 -2.96
CA LEU A 231 8.85 0.88 -2.51
C LEU A 231 10.24 0.31 -2.79
N HIS A 232 10.83 0.60 -3.95
CA HIS A 232 12.23 0.24 -4.25
C HIS A 232 13.22 0.85 -3.23
N ALA A 233 12.91 2.06 -2.78
CA ALA A 233 13.69 2.78 -1.77
C ALA A 233 13.46 2.28 -0.33
N GLY A 234 12.55 1.32 -0.13
CA GLY A 234 12.29 0.70 1.18
C GLY A 234 11.11 1.30 1.95
N ALA A 235 10.20 1.99 1.26
CA ALA A 235 8.93 2.38 1.88
C ALA A 235 8.11 1.15 2.31
N SER A 236 7.54 1.19 3.51
CA SER A 236 6.67 0.15 4.06
C SER A 236 5.22 0.38 3.64
N ILE A 237 4.56 -0.69 3.21
CA ILE A 237 3.12 -0.70 2.94
C ILE A 237 2.28 -1.08 4.16
N GLY A 238 2.90 -1.65 5.21
CA GLY A 238 2.24 -2.06 6.45
C GLY A 238 1.99 -0.94 7.46
N LEU A 239 2.63 0.22 7.32
CA LEU A 239 2.39 1.37 8.17
C LEU A 239 0.93 1.83 8.09
N LYS A 240 0.44 2.43 9.18
CA LYS A 240 -0.94 2.92 9.31
C LYS A 240 -0.96 4.39 9.68
N ASN A 241 -1.82 5.15 9.03
CA ASN A 241 -2.10 6.53 9.42
C ASN A 241 -2.93 6.59 10.71
N GLU A 242 -3.26 7.80 11.19
CA GLU A 242 -4.06 7.97 12.42
C GLU A 242 -5.46 7.35 12.34
N ARG A 243 -5.98 7.13 11.13
CA ARG A 243 -7.27 6.45 10.87
C ARG A 243 -7.13 4.93 10.79
N GLY A 244 -5.92 4.39 10.98
CA GLY A 244 -5.63 2.95 10.89
C GLY A 244 -5.52 2.43 9.45
N GLU A 245 -5.40 3.32 8.46
CA GLU A 245 -5.41 2.98 7.03
C GLU A 245 -3.99 2.76 6.51
N THR A 246 -3.81 1.72 5.71
CA THR A 246 -2.57 1.44 4.98
C THR A 246 -2.59 2.07 3.58
N ALA A 247 -1.45 2.07 2.89
CA ALA A 247 -1.37 2.57 1.51
C ALA A 247 -2.37 1.87 0.56
N LEU A 248 -2.55 0.55 0.71
CA LEU A 248 -3.52 -0.21 -0.08
C LEU A 248 -4.98 0.14 0.23
N MET A 249 -5.30 0.41 1.50
CA MET A 249 -6.66 0.84 1.88
C MET A 249 -6.99 2.23 1.33
N LEU A 250 -6.00 3.13 1.28
CA LEU A 250 -6.16 4.45 0.69
C LEU A 250 -6.35 4.37 -0.82
N ALA A 251 -5.56 3.54 -1.51
CA ALA A 251 -5.72 3.26 -2.94
C ALA A 251 -7.11 2.66 -3.26
N ASP A 252 -7.66 1.82 -2.39
CA ASP A 252 -9.04 1.29 -2.54
C ASP A 252 -10.08 2.41 -2.50
N LYS A 253 -9.94 3.35 -1.57
CA LYS A 253 -10.86 4.49 -1.44
C LYS A 253 -10.80 5.46 -2.62
N SER A 254 -9.64 5.61 -3.24
CA SER A 254 -9.47 6.46 -4.42
C SER A 254 -9.68 5.75 -5.75
N GLY A 255 -9.93 4.43 -5.76
CA GLY A 255 -10.15 3.64 -6.97
C GLY A 255 -8.87 3.21 -7.71
N ASN A 256 -7.70 3.34 -7.07
CA ASN A 256 -6.38 2.99 -7.63
C ASN A 256 -5.83 1.65 -7.12
N LYS A 257 -6.69 0.81 -6.52
CA LYS A 257 -6.29 -0.44 -5.87
C LYS A 257 -5.67 -1.44 -6.84
N ASP A 258 -6.32 -1.70 -7.97
CA ASP A 258 -5.86 -2.73 -8.90
C ASP A 258 -4.48 -2.39 -9.46
N GLU A 259 -4.21 -1.12 -9.76
CA GLU A 259 -2.90 -0.65 -10.19
C GLU A 259 -1.84 -0.75 -9.08
N CYS A 260 -2.17 -0.36 -7.84
CA CYS A 260 -1.25 -0.51 -6.71
C CYS A 260 -0.88 -1.98 -6.48
N GLU A 261 -1.88 -2.87 -6.51
CA GLU A 261 -1.67 -4.29 -6.31
C GLU A 261 -0.87 -4.92 -7.46
N ARG A 262 -1.07 -4.46 -8.70
CA ARG A 262 -0.22 -4.83 -9.83
C ARG A 262 1.23 -4.41 -9.61
N VAL A 263 1.48 -3.17 -9.18
CA VAL A 263 2.84 -2.70 -8.85
C VAL A 263 3.48 -3.59 -7.79
N LEU A 264 2.75 -3.98 -6.75
CA LEU A 264 3.26 -4.89 -5.73
C LEU A 264 3.62 -6.27 -6.29
N LEU A 265 2.78 -6.83 -7.16
CA LEU A 265 3.03 -8.12 -7.81
C LEU A 265 4.27 -8.06 -8.71
N ASP A 266 4.43 -6.98 -9.50
CA ASP A 266 5.61 -6.77 -10.35
C ASP A 266 6.89 -6.70 -9.49
N LEU A 267 6.86 -5.94 -8.39
CA LEU A 267 8.01 -5.80 -7.48
C LEU A 267 8.40 -7.12 -6.81
N ILE A 268 7.42 -7.98 -6.49
CA ILE A 268 7.64 -9.32 -5.97
C ILE A 268 8.39 -10.17 -7.01
N LEU A 269 7.97 -10.13 -8.28
CA LEU A 269 8.59 -10.88 -9.37
C LEU A 269 10.01 -10.38 -9.69
N GLU A 270 10.27 -9.08 -9.51
CA GLU A 270 11.58 -8.45 -9.70
C GLU A 270 12.59 -8.73 -8.57
N ASN A 271 12.19 -9.43 -7.50
CA ASN A 271 12.99 -9.64 -6.28
C ASN A 271 13.38 -8.34 -5.53
N ASN A 272 12.67 -7.25 -5.77
CA ASN A 272 12.97 -5.94 -5.17
C ASN A 272 12.09 -5.61 -3.98
N PHE A 273 11.13 -6.48 -3.65
CA PHE A 273 10.23 -6.29 -2.53
C PHE A 273 10.91 -6.65 -1.19
N LYS A 274 11.29 -5.62 -0.40
CA LYS A 274 12.15 -5.78 0.80
C LYS A 274 11.41 -5.82 2.13
N GLU A 275 10.09 -5.69 2.15
CA GLU A 275 9.35 -5.59 3.40
C GLU A 275 9.22 -6.94 4.10
N ARG A 276 9.86 -7.04 5.27
CA ARG A 276 9.75 -8.21 6.16
C ARG A 276 8.43 -8.14 6.92
N GLY A 277 7.73 -9.27 7.00
CA GLY A 277 6.43 -9.35 7.68
C GLY A 277 5.24 -9.04 6.78
N PHE A 278 5.45 -8.46 5.58
CA PHE A 278 4.39 -8.43 4.58
C PHE A 278 4.11 -9.85 4.10
N ASN A 279 2.85 -10.25 4.17
CA ASN A 279 2.36 -11.58 3.86
C ASN A 279 2.32 -11.80 2.33
N THR A 280 3.47 -11.68 1.63
CA THR A 280 3.61 -11.73 0.16
C THR A 280 2.94 -12.94 -0.47
N LEU A 281 3.13 -14.14 0.11
CA LEU A 281 2.51 -15.38 -0.39
C LEU A 281 0.98 -15.34 -0.27
N HIS A 282 0.48 -14.82 0.84
CA HIS A 282 -0.95 -14.64 1.08
C HIS A 282 -1.56 -13.60 0.15
N PHE A 283 -0.83 -12.51 -0.13
CA PHE A 283 -1.24 -11.49 -1.08
C PHE A 283 -1.32 -12.02 -2.52
N ALA A 284 -0.30 -12.76 -2.97
CA ALA A 284 -0.33 -13.45 -4.26
C ALA A 284 -1.48 -14.47 -4.36
N ALA A 285 -1.76 -15.18 -3.27
CA ALA A 285 -2.89 -16.11 -3.15
C ALA A 285 -4.26 -15.42 -3.21
N MET A 286 -4.38 -14.24 -2.59
CA MET A 286 -5.59 -13.39 -2.58
C MET A 286 -5.91 -12.86 -3.97
N ARG A 287 -4.90 -12.56 -4.79
CA ARG A 287 -5.08 -12.10 -6.18
C ARG A 287 -5.10 -13.23 -7.20
N GLY A 288 -4.91 -14.48 -6.75
CA GLY A 288 -4.85 -15.65 -7.64
C GLY A 288 -3.68 -15.65 -8.61
N ASN A 289 -2.63 -14.84 -8.35
CA ASN A 289 -1.49 -14.72 -9.25
C ASN A 289 -0.56 -15.94 -9.09
N CYS A 290 -0.77 -16.93 -9.96
CA CYS A 290 -0.04 -18.20 -9.96
C CYS A 290 1.45 -18.02 -10.26
N GLU A 291 1.83 -17.03 -11.06
CA GLU A 291 3.23 -16.74 -11.37
C GLU A 291 3.98 -16.24 -10.13
N ALA A 292 3.40 -15.26 -9.43
CA ALA A 292 3.97 -14.74 -8.19
C ALA A 292 4.02 -15.81 -7.09
N LEU A 293 2.98 -16.65 -6.98
CA LEU A 293 2.98 -17.80 -6.06
C LEU A 293 4.12 -18.78 -6.37
N ALA A 294 4.27 -19.20 -7.63
CA ALA A 294 5.33 -20.11 -8.05
C ALA A 294 6.72 -19.52 -7.79
N TYR A 295 6.89 -18.23 -8.07
CA TYR A 295 8.12 -17.50 -7.82
C TYR A 295 8.47 -17.46 -6.32
N LEU A 296 7.54 -17.04 -5.46
CA LEU A 296 7.73 -16.95 -4.01
C LEU A 296 8.05 -18.31 -3.38
N LEU A 297 7.36 -19.37 -3.80
CA LEU A 297 7.65 -20.73 -3.32
C LEU A 297 9.05 -21.20 -3.74
N LYS A 298 9.50 -20.85 -4.96
CA LYS A 298 10.85 -21.14 -5.43
C LYS A 298 11.93 -20.39 -4.63
N GLN A 299 11.61 -19.19 -4.13
CA GLN A 299 12.49 -18.43 -3.22
C GLN A 299 12.53 -19.00 -1.78
N GLY A 300 11.77 -20.07 -1.50
CA GLY A 300 11.77 -20.75 -0.21
C GLY A 300 10.78 -20.18 0.80
N CYS A 301 9.79 -19.40 0.37
CA CYS A 301 8.68 -19.00 1.24
C CYS A 301 7.97 -20.25 1.80
N SER A 302 7.70 -20.24 3.11
CA SER A 302 6.97 -21.34 3.76
C SER A 302 5.54 -21.42 3.22
N ILE A 303 5.21 -22.51 2.52
CA ILE A 303 3.89 -22.70 1.90
C ILE A 303 2.73 -22.74 2.91
N ASN A 304 3.01 -23.16 4.15
CA ASN A 304 2.04 -23.32 5.23
C ASN A 304 2.21 -22.25 6.31
N SER A 305 2.79 -21.08 5.99
CA SER A 305 2.80 -19.94 6.90
C SER A 305 1.37 -19.43 7.15
N TRP A 306 1.16 -18.82 8.32
CA TRP A 306 -0.07 -18.12 8.68
C TRP A 306 0.11 -16.62 8.49
N ASN A 307 -0.94 -15.93 8.04
CA ASN A 307 -1.00 -14.46 8.07
C ASN A 307 -1.51 -13.95 9.43
N ASP A 308 -1.66 -12.63 9.57
CA ASP A 308 -2.14 -11.97 10.80
C ASP A 308 -3.59 -12.31 11.16
N GLU A 309 -4.34 -12.93 10.24
CA GLU A 309 -5.73 -13.38 10.44
C GLU A 309 -5.83 -14.91 10.67
N ASP A 310 -4.71 -15.59 10.89
CA ASP A 310 -4.61 -17.06 11.00
C ASP A 310 -5.09 -17.82 9.75
N TYR A 311 -4.90 -17.28 8.55
CA TYR A 311 -5.14 -17.97 7.29
C TYR A 311 -3.83 -18.39 6.63
N THR A 312 -3.82 -19.58 6.02
CA THR A 312 -2.74 -19.98 5.10
C THR A 312 -3.02 -19.46 3.69
N ALA A 313 -1.99 -19.42 2.83
CA ALA A 313 -2.15 -19.06 1.42
C ALA A 313 -3.21 -19.91 0.71
N LEU A 314 -3.27 -21.22 1.00
CA LEU A 314 -4.30 -22.10 0.44
C LEU A 314 -5.71 -21.68 0.87
N MET A 315 -5.91 -21.36 2.15
CA MET A 315 -7.23 -20.94 2.65
C MET A 315 -7.68 -19.60 2.04
N ILE A 316 -6.74 -18.68 1.81
CA ILE A 316 -7.03 -17.41 1.13
C ILE A 316 -7.46 -17.64 -0.31
N SER A 317 -6.72 -18.46 -1.08
CA SER A 317 -7.12 -18.80 -2.45
C SER A 317 -8.48 -19.50 -2.52
N VAL A 318 -8.86 -20.27 -1.50
CA VAL A 318 -10.20 -20.87 -1.39
C VAL A 318 -11.26 -19.78 -1.16
N LYS A 319 -11.03 -18.87 -0.20
CA LYS A 319 -11.95 -17.78 0.14
C LYS A 319 -12.24 -16.88 -1.06
N GLU A 320 -11.19 -16.52 -1.80
CA GLU A 320 -11.26 -15.69 -3.02
C GLU A 320 -11.63 -16.49 -4.29
N SER A 321 -11.91 -17.79 -4.16
CA SER A 321 -12.35 -18.67 -5.25
C SER A 321 -11.35 -18.85 -6.41
N HIS A 322 -10.05 -18.79 -6.14
CA HIS A 322 -8.98 -18.96 -7.14
C HIS A 322 -8.59 -20.44 -7.29
N VAL A 323 -9.26 -21.15 -8.20
CA VAL A 323 -9.07 -22.60 -8.45
C VAL A 323 -7.63 -22.95 -8.85
N GLU A 324 -7.04 -22.22 -9.80
CA GLU A 324 -5.68 -22.54 -10.29
C GLU A 324 -4.61 -22.27 -9.23
N ALA A 325 -4.77 -21.22 -8.44
CA ALA A 325 -3.89 -20.96 -7.29
C ALA A 325 -3.98 -22.09 -6.25
N CYS A 326 -5.18 -22.60 -5.97
CA CYS A 326 -5.38 -23.76 -5.10
C CYS A 326 -4.66 -25.00 -5.64
N LYS A 327 -4.83 -25.32 -6.94
CA LYS A 327 -4.16 -26.47 -7.58
C LYS A 327 -2.63 -26.33 -7.49
N LEU A 328 -2.10 -25.14 -7.78
CA LEU A 328 -0.67 -24.86 -7.70
C LEU A 328 -0.16 -25.08 -6.28
N LEU A 329 -0.78 -24.46 -5.27
CA LEU A 329 -0.39 -24.60 -3.86
C LEU A 329 -0.43 -26.07 -3.40
N LEU A 330 -1.49 -26.81 -3.72
CA LEU A 330 -1.61 -28.23 -3.39
C LEU A 330 -0.54 -29.08 -4.10
N SER A 331 -0.20 -28.75 -5.35
CA SER A 331 0.86 -29.45 -6.09
C SER A 331 2.25 -29.25 -5.48
N GLN A 332 2.46 -28.09 -4.84
CA GLN A 332 3.69 -27.72 -4.14
C GLN A 332 3.69 -28.16 -2.66
N GLY A 333 2.68 -28.90 -2.21
CA GLY A 333 2.64 -29.52 -0.88
C GLY A 333 1.95 -28.71 0.21
N ALA A 334 1.06 -27.77 -0.14
CA ALA A 334 0.23 -27.07 0.83
C ALA A 334 -0.63 -28.07 1.63
N ASP A 335 -0.72 -27.86 2.94
CA ASP A 335 -1.47 -28.74 3.82
C ASP A 335 -2.94 -28.30 3.94
N CYS A 336 -3.83 -29.08 3.34
CA CYS A 336 -5.28 -28.85 3.37
C CYS A 336 -5.96 -29.24 4.70
N TYR A 337 -5.24 -29.88 5.63
CA TYR A 337 -5.77 -30.29 6.94
C TYR A 337 -5.59 -29.24 8.03
N LEU A 338 -4.79 -28.20 7.79
CA LEU A 338 -4.60 -27.11 8.73
C LEU A 338 -5.94 -26.41 8.99
N ALA A 339 -6.15 -26.00 10.24
CA ALA A 339 -7.33 -25.29 10.70
C ALA A 339 -6.93 -23.96 11.33
N ASN A 340 -7.62 -22.88 10.98
CA ASN A 340 -7.40 -21.57 11.58
C ASN A 340 -7.96 -21.51 13.02
N CYS A 341 -7.84 -20.35 13.68
CA CYS A 341 -8.37 -20.13 15.04
C CYS A 341 -9.89 -20.34 15.18
N ARG A 342 -10.64 -20.29 14.07
CA ARG A 342 -12.09 -20.58 14.03
C ARG A 342 -12.40 -22.07 13.80
N GLY A 343 -11.38 -22.90 13.67
CA GLY A 343 -11.51 -24.33 13.32
C GLY A 343 -11.83 -24.57 11.85
N ASP A 344 -11.70 -23.56 11.00
CA ASP A 344 -11.96 -23.68 9.57
C ASP A 344 -10.75 -24.24 8.82
N THR A 345 -10.98 -25.31 8.07
CA THR A 345 -10.02 -25.90 7.13
C THR A 345 -10.28 -25.38 5.72
N ALA A 346 -9.34 -25.62 4.80
CA ALA A 346 -9.56 -25.30 3.38
C ALA A 346 -10.87 -25.94 2.85
N LEU A 347 -11.19 -27.17 3.26
CA LEU A 347 -12.42 -27.85 2.86
C LEU A 347 -13.68 -27.21 3.47
N SER A 348 -13.66 -26.82 4.75
CA SER A 348 -14.82 -26.16 5.36
C SER A 348 -15.07 -24.79 4.77
N LEU A 349 -14.02 -24.04 4.43
CA LEU A 349 -14.12 -22.75 3.74
C LEU A 349 -14.74 -22.91 2.35
N ALA A 350 -14.28 -23.88 1.56
CA ALA A 350 -14.83 -24.14 0.23
C ALA A 350 -16.35 -24.43 0.27
N ARG A 351 -16.81 -25.16 1.29
CA ARG A 351 -18.25 -25.44 1.49
C ARG A 351 -19.06 -24.21 1.89
N LYS A 352 -18.45 -23.23 2.56
CA LYS A 352 -19.11 -21.98 2.96
C LYS A 352 -19.20 -20.97 1.82
N THR A 353 -18.26 -21.00 0.88
CA THR A 353 -18.23 -20.09 -0.28
C THR A 353 -19.22 -20.52 -1.37
N ALA A 354 -20.01 -19.59 -1.90
CA ALA A 354 -21.05 -19.87 -2.90
C ALA A 354 -20.50 -20.48 -4.22
N SER A 355 -19.30 -20.06 -4.61
CA SER A 355 -18.54 -20.52 -5.79
C SER A 355 -17.60 -21.70 -5.51
N GLY A 356 -17.59 -22.23 -4.28
CA GLY A 356 -16.56 -23.16 -3.83
C GLY A 356 -16.70 -24.61 -4.27
N LYS A 357 -17.75 -25.00 -5.02
CA LYS A 357 -17.96 -26.42 -5.41
C LYS A 357 -16.80 -27.00 -6.21
N VAL A 358 -16.27 -26.25 -7.17
CA VAL A 358 -15.12 -26.69 -7.99
C VAL A 358 -13.88 -26.86 -7.11
N ILE A 359 -13.70 -25.95 -6.14
CA ILE A 359 -12.56 -26.00 -5.22
C ILE A 359 -12.72 -27.14 -4.22
N GLU A 360 -13.93 -27.40 -3.73
CA GLU A 360 -14.25 -28.55 -2.90
C GLU A 360 -13.90 -29.85 -3.65
N GLU A 361 -14.27 -29.97 -4.93
CA GLU A 361 -13.89 -31.12 -5.75
C GLU A 361 -12.37 -31.27 -5.88
N VAL A 362 -11.64 -30.18 -6.14
CA VAL A 362 -10.16 -30.18 -6.22
C VAL A 362 -9.53 -30.59 -4.89
N LEU A 363 -10.05 -30.09 -3.76
CA LEU A 363 -9.57 -30.45 -2.43
C LEU A 363 -9.85 -31.92 -2.12
N LEU A 364 -11.07 -32.40 -2.39
CA LEU A 364 -11.46 -33.80 -2.19
C LEU A 364 -10.63 -34.73 -3.09
N ASP A 365 -10.36 -34.35 -4.34
CA ASP A 365 -9.48 -35.09 -5.25
C ASP A 365 -8.06 -35.19 -4.70
N HIS A 366 -7.50 -34.08 -4.22
CA HIS A 366 -6.16 -34.07 -3.64
C HIS A 366 -6.09 -34.91 -2.36
N MET A 367 -7.05 -34.75 -1.44
CA MET A 367 -7.15 -35.53 -0.20
C MET A 367 -7.29 -37.02 -0.52
N ALA A 368 -8.17 -37.39 -1.46
CA ALA A 368 -8.41 -38.76 -1.87
C ALA A 368 -7.16 -39.39 -2.48
N LYS A 369 -6.46 -38.69 -3.40
CA LYS A 369 -5.19 -39.17 -3.98
C LYS A 369 -4.12 -39.36 -2.90
N LYS A 370 -3.95 -38.38 -2.00
CA LYS A 370 -2.99 -38.48 -0.90
C LYS A 370 -3.30 -39.65 0.03
N LEU A 371 -4.58 -39.88 0.34
CA LEU A 371 -5.04 -40.98 1.19
C LEU A 371 -4.73 -42.35 0.56
N VAL A 372 -5.08 -42.58 -0.71
CA VAL A 372 -4.88 -43.91 -1.33
C VAL A 372 -3.41 -44.20 -1.64
N LEU A 373 -2.61 -43.17 -1.91
CA LEU A 373 -1.16 -43.31 -2.16
C LEU A 373 -0.35 -43.47 -0.86
N THR A 374 -0.92 -43.13 0.29
CA THR A 374 -0.36 -43.43 1.60
C THR A 374 -0.87 -44.78 2.12
N GLU A 375 -0.18 -45.35 3.12
CA GLU A 375 -0.62 -46.60 3.72
C GLU A 375 -1.81 -46.34 4.64
N GLY A 376 -2.97 -46.93 4.33
CA GLY A 376 -4.17 -46.82 5.17
C GLY A 376 -4.65 -48.17 5.67
N GLN A 377 -5.21 -48.21 6.87
CA GLN A 377 -5.79 -49.42 7.45
C GLN A 377 -7.25 -49.56 7.01
N LEU A 378 -7.57 -50.67 6.36
CA LEU A 378 -8.92 -51.03 5.94
C LEU A 378 -9.26 -52.45 6.37
N THR A 379 -10.53 -52.67 6.71
CA THR A 379 -11.04 -54.01 6.99
C THR A 379 -11.41 -54.69 5.68
N LYS A 380 -10.64 -55.70 5.29
CA LYS A 380 -10.89 -56.46 4.07
C LYS A 380 -11.82 -57.63 4.35
N HIS A 381 -12.90 -57.72 3.58
CA HIS A 381 -13.78 -58.89 3.59
C HIS A 381 -13.29 -59.95 2.60
N THR A 382 -13.36 -61.22 2.99
CA THR A 382 -12.86 -62.34 2.18
C THR A 382 -14.02 -63.15 1.59
N ARG A 383 -13.79 -63.76 0.42
CA ARG A 383 -14.77 -64.62 -0.28
C ARG A 383 -16.15 -63.96 -0.43
N GLN A 384 -16.19 -62.70 -0.88
CA GLN A 384 -17.43 -61.92 -1.04
C GLN A 384 -18.32 -61.93 0.22
N GLY A 385 -17.71 -61.85 1.40
CA GLY A 385 -18.42 -61.77 2.68
C GLY A 385 -18.67 -63.09 3.39
N LYS A 386 -18.26 -64.25 2.84
CA LYS A 386 -18.38 -65.55 3.52
C LYS A 386 -17.33 -65.79 4.62
N GLY A 387 -16.16 -65.15 4.50
CA GLY A 387 -15.08 -65.31 5.47
C GLY A 387 -15.04 -64.19 6.51
N LYS A 388 -14.29 -64.41 7.59
CA LYS A 388 -14.09 -63.37 8.61
C LYS A 388 -13.40 -62.14 8.00
N PRO A 389 -13.83 -60.92 8.33
CA PRO A 389 -13.12 -59.71 7.95
C PRO A 389 -11.78 -59.60 8.69
N HIS A 390 -10.79 -59.00 8.04
CA HIS A 390 -9.46 -58.80 8.60
C HIS A 390 -8.92 -57.42 8.27
N ILE A 391 -8.33 -56.75 9.26
CA ILE A 391 -7.62 -55.49 9.05
C ILE A 391 -6.40 -55.73 8.17
N LYS A 392 -6.22 -54.86 7.17
CA LYS A 392 -5.08 -54.84 6.25
C LYS A 392 -4.59 -53.42 6.06
N VAL A 393 -3.28 -53.28 6.00
CA VAL A 393 -2.65 -52.08 5.45
C VAL A 393 -2.77 -52.16 3.94
N VAL A 394 -3.45 -51.18 3.37
CA VAL A 394 -3.76 -51.06 1.95
C VAL A 394 -3.08 -49.81 1.42
N LYS A 395 -2.49 -49.92 0.23
CA LYS A 395 -1.86 -48.81 -0.47
C LYS A 395 -2.05 -48.98 -1.97
N MET A 396 -2.34 -47.87 -2.64
CA MET A 396 -2.36 -47.80 -4.08
C MET A 396 -1.02 -47.29 -4.61
N LEU A 397 -0.54 -47.89 -5.69
CA LEU A 397 0.56 -47.35 -6.46
C LEU A 397 0.04 -46.41 -7.54
N LYS A 398 0.87 -45.44 -7.93
CA LYS A 398 0.62 -44.55 -9.09
C LYS A 398 0.34 -45.31 -10.39
N SER A 399 0.75 -46.57 -10.49
CA SER A 399 0.46 -47.46 -11.63
C SER A 399 -0.95 -48.07 -11.64
N GLY A 400 -1.87 -47.63 -10.78
CA GLY A 400 -3.22 -48.21 -10.68
C GLY A 400 -3.31 -49.55 -9.93
N VAL A 401 -2.21 -49.97 -9.28
CA VAL A 401 -2.14 -51.27 -8.57
C VAL A 401 -2.45 -51.07 -7.08
N LEU A 402 -3.48 -51.76 -6.59
CA LEU A 402 -3.81 -51.82 -5.18
C LEU A 402 -3.10 -53.00 -4.51
N LYS A 403 -2.43 -52.73 -3.39
CA LYS A 403 -1.63 -53.71 -2.64
C LYS A 403 -2.11 -53.82 -1.20
N TRP A 404 -2.09 -55.03 -0.66
CA TRP A 404 -2.23 -55.27 0.78
C TRP A 404 -1.31 -56.42 1.24
N GLY A 405 -0.30 -56.05 2.03
CA GLY A 405 0.79 -56.94 2.48
C GLY A 405 1.92 -57.12 1.44
N GLU A 406 2.94 -57.91 1.82
CA GLU A 406 4.23 -57.96 1.10
C GLU A 406 4.25 -58.86 -0.15
N SER A 407 3.31 -59.80 -0.26
CA SER A 407 3.29 -60.76 -1.37
C SER A 407 2.78 -60.14 -2.67
N LYS A 408 3.60 -60.17 -3.73
CA LYS A 408 3.21 -59.74 -5.09
C LYS A 408 1.93 -60.41 -5.62
N ARG A 409 1.61 -61.64 -5.17
CA ARG A 409 0.38 -62.38 -5.55
C ARG A 409 -0.92 -61.75 -5.03
N ARG A 410 -0.84 -60.76 -4.15
CA ARG A 410 -2.00 -60.05 -3.56
C ARG A 410 -2.26 -58.70 -4.21
N ASN A 411 -1.40 -58.29 -5.13
CA ASN A 411 -1.57 -57.06 -5.88
C ASN A 411 -2.69 -57.25 -6.91
N VAL A 412 -3.56 -56.26 -7.02
CA VAL A 412 -4.62 -56.25 -8.03
C VAL A 412 -4.59 -54.95 -8.80
N ILE A 413 -4.84 -55.05 -10.11
CA ILE A 413 -5.03 -53.89 -10.96
C ILE A 413 -6.51 -53.50 -10.83
N CYS A 414 -6.76 -52.29 -10.35
CA CYS A 414 -8.12 -51.77 -10.22
C CYS A 414 -8.67 -51.39 -11.60
N LYS A 415 -9.97 -51.61 -11.79
CA LYS A 415 -10.74 -51.08 -12.92
C LYS A 415 -11.59 -49.90 -12.45
N GLU A 416 -12.32 -50.09 -11.37
CA GLU A 416 -13.12 -49.04 -10.72
C GLU A 416 -13.39 -49.41 -9.24
N ALA A 417 -13.87 -48.44 -8.48
CA ALA A 417 -14.39 -48.59 -7.14
C ALA A 417 -15.76 -47.94 -7.03
N ASN A 418 -16.66 -48.54 -6.24
CA ASN A 418 -18.00 -48.02 -5.98
C ASN A 418 -18.31 -48.12 -4.48
N LEU A 419 -19.06 -47.13 -3.99
CA LEU A 419 -19.62 -47.17 -2.64
C LEU A 419 -20.65 -48.30 -2.52
N GLY A 420 -20.69 -48.91 -1.34
CA GLY A 420 -21.61 -49.99 -1.00
C GLY A 420 -21.14 -51.38 -1.39
N SER A 421 -21.79 -52.36 -0.79
CA SER A 421 -21.60 -53.78 -1.05
C SER A 421 -22.24 -54.22 -2.39
N SER A 422 -21.79 -55.34 -2.96
CA SER A 422 -22.49 -55.97 -4.09
C SER A 422 -23.68 -56.82 -3.61
N PRO A 423 -24.69 -57.10 -4.46
CA PRO A 423 -25.83 -57.94 -4.10
C PRO A 423 -25.43 -59.34 -3.60
N ILE A 424 -24.36 -59.92 -4.18
CA ILE A 424 -23.83 -61.22 -3.77
C ILE A 424 -23.24 -61.14 -2.35
N PHE A 425 -22.55 -60.05 -2.04
CA PHE A 425 -22.02 -59.80 -0.71
C PHE A 425 -23.11 -59.67 0.35
N GLN A 426 -24.18 -58.93 0.02
CA GLN A 426 -25.34 -58.77 0.91
C GLN A 426 -26.00 -60.12 1.24
N ARG A 427 -26.21 -60.96 0.21
CA ARG A 427 -26.73 -62.33 0.39
C ARG A 427 -25.81 -63.18 1.25
N ASN A 428 -24.50 -63.15 1.03
CA ASN A 428 -23.55 -63.94 1.81
C ASN A 428 -23.47 -63.51 3.29
N ARG A 429 -23.74 -62.24 3.59
CA ARG A 429 -23.69 -61.67 4.94
C ARG A 429 -25.05 -61.70 5.66
N ASN A 430 -26.12 -62.15 4.99
CA ASN A 430 -27.50 -62.10 5.49
C ASN A 430 -27.86 -60.73 6.10
N ASN A 431 -27.49 -59.64 5.43
CA ASN A 431 -27.72 -58.25 5.88
C ASN A 431 -27.15 -57.82 7.24
N ARG A 432 -26.30 -58.61 7.92
CA ARG A 432 -25.79 -58.27 9.27
C ARG A 432 -25.03 -56.95 9.30
N ASP A 433 -23.88 -56.89 8.62
CA ASP A 433 -23.08 -55.67 8.53
C ASP A 433 -22.85 -55.26 7.07
N ALA A 434 -23.62 -55.83 6.13
CA ALA A 434 -23.52 -55.50 4.70
C ALA A 434 -24.05 -54.10 4.35
N GLY A 435 -24.86 -53.51 5.23
CA GLY A 435 -25.38 -52.15 5.10
C GLY A 435 -24.51 -51.07 5.76
N ASN A 436 -23.32 -51.40 6.27
CA ASN A 436 -22.45 -50.39 6.86
C ASN A 436 -22.07 -49.35 5.78
N PRO A 437 -22.36 -48.05 5.98
CA PRO A 437 -22.04 -47.00 5.01
C PRO A 437 -20.53 -46.88 4.73
N GLY A 438 -19.66 -47.38 5.62
CA GLY A 438 -18.21 -47.46 5.38
C GLY A 438 -17.77 -48.55 4.40
N ILE A 439 -18.67 -49.40 3.90
CA ILE A 439 -18.32 -50.46 2.94
C ILE A 439 -18.25 -49.90 1.52
N PHE A 440 -17.19 -50.30 0.82
CA PHE A 440 -17.04 -50.07 -0.61
C PHE A 440 -16.48 -51.31 -1.31
N ARG A 441 -16.73 -51.40 -2.62
CA ARG A 441 -16.21 -52.48 -3.47
C ARG A 441 -15.21 -51.93 -4.47
N VAL A 442 -14.18 -52.73 -4.73
CA VAL A 442 -13.19 -52.52 -5.78
C VAL A 442 -13.36 -53.62 -6.81
N VAL A 443 -13.60 -53.22 -8.06
CA VAL A 443 -13.67 -54.11 -9.21
C VAL A 443 -12.29 -54.12 -9.87
N THR A 444 -11.74 -55.31 -10.05
CA THR A 444 -10.44 -55.50 -10.71
C THR A 444 -10.61 -55.64 -12.22
N THR A 445 -9.54 -55.49 -12.99
CA THR A 445 -9.54 -55.75 -14.45
C THR A 445 -9.91 -57.19 -14.82
N SER A 446 -9.81 -58.11 -13.86
CA SER A 446 -10.26 -59.51 -14.00
C SER A 446 -11.73 -59.73 -13.60
N GLU A 447 -12.52 -58.66 -13.46
CA GLU A 447 -13.93 -58.66 -13.04
C GLU A 447 -14.16 -59.31 -11.65
N ARG A 448 -13.10 -59.39 -10.83
CA ARG A 448 -13.21 -59.81 -9.43
C ARG A 448 -13.58 -58.63 -8.56
N GLU A 449 -14.55 -58.83 -7.68
CA GLU A 449 -14.96 -57.87 -6.65
C GLU A 449 -14.23 -58.12 -5.34
N ILE A 450 -13.73 -57.05 -4.73
CA ILE A 450 -13.12 -57.06 -3.40
C ILE A 450 -13.79 -56.01 -2.55
N HIS A 451 -14.32 -56.42 -1.39
CA HIS A 451 -15.01 -55.53 -0.47
C HIS A 451 -14.09 -55.11 0.67
N PHE A 452 -14.05 -53.80 0.90
CA PHE A 452 -13.35 -53.18 2.01
C PHE A 452 -14.33 -52.38 2.86
N GLU A 453 -13.96 -52.17 4.11
CA GLU A 453 -14.72 -51.41 5.09
C GLU A 453 -13.79 -50.41 5.75
N ALA A 454 -14.14 -49.13 5.62
CA ALA A 454 -13.49 -48.01 6.30
C ALA A 454 -14.20 -47.68 7.62
N THR A 455 -13.52 -46.91 8.47
CA THR A 455 -14.03 -46.53 9.80
C THR A 455 -15.27 -45.64 9.74
N VAL A 456 -15.35 -44.75 8.73
CA VAL A 456 -16.47 -43.82 8.53
C VAL A 456 -16.77 -43.68 7.03
N LEU A 457 -18.02 -43.31 6.71
CA LEU A 457 -18.50 -43.11 5.33
C LEU A 457 -17.59 -42.16 4.54
N PHE A 458 -17.23 -41.01 5.11
CA PHE A 458 -16.38 -40.02 4.44
C PHE A 458 -15.02 -40.59 4.00
N ILE A 459 -14.41 -41.46 4.82
CA ILE A 459 -13.15 -42.13 4.45
C ILE A 459 -13.39 -43.17 3.35
N ALA A 460 -14.52 -43.89 3.36
CA ALA A 460 -14.88 -44.78 2.27
C ALA A 460 -15.08 -44.02 0.95
N GLU A 461 -15.75 -42.87 0.99
CA GLU A 461 -15.93 -41.97 -0.16
C GLU A 461 -14.59 -41.50 -0.73
N LEU A 462 -13.66 -41.06 0.13
CA LEU A 462 -12.32 -40.67 -0.28
C LEU A 462 -11.51 -41.83 -0.87
N TRP A 463 -11.62 -43.04 -0.32
CA TRP A 463 -10.97 -44.23 -0.88
C TRP A 463 -11.51 -44.57 -2.27
N VAL A 464 -12.83 -44.58 -2.44
CA VAL A 464 -13.46 -44.83 -3.74
C VAL A 464 -13.05 -43.78 -4.77
N ARG A 465 -13.15 -42.50 -4.39
CA ARG A 465 -12.73 -41.37 -5.24
C ARG A 465 -11.27 -41.47 -5.64
N GLY A 466 -10.38 -41.72 -4.67
CA GLY A 466 -8.94 -41.81 -4.89
C GLY A 466 -8.55 -43.00 -5.77
N ILE A 467 -9.17 -44.17 -5.57
CA ILE A 467 -8.95 -45.34 -6.42
C ILE A 467 -9.34 -45.04 -7.87
N ASN A 468 -10.52 -44.44 -8.07
CA ASN A 468 -10.99 -44.10 -9.42
C ASN A 468 -10.08 -43.09 -10.11
N LEU A 469 -9.64 -42.05 -9.40
CA LEU A 469 -8.73 -41.03 -9.92
C LEU A 469 -7.36 -41.61 -10.33
N VAL A 470 -6.73 -42.42 -9.47
CA VAL A 470 -5.42 -43.01 -9.79
C VAL A 470 -5.55 -44.07 -10.90
N THR A 471 -6.67 -44.79 -10.96
CA THR A 471 -6.92 -45.78 -12.01
C THR A 471 -7.14 -45.11 -13.36
N SER A 472 -7.92 -44.03 -13.43
CA SER A 472 -8.17 -43.30 -14.68
C SER A 472 -6.88 -42.66 -15.22
N GLU A 473 -6.05 -42.08 -14.35
CA GLU A 473 -4.73 -41.56 -14.72
C GLU A 473 -3.80 -42.65 -15.27
N ALA A 474 -3.75 -43.81 -14.61
CA ALA A 474 -2.93 -44.93 -15.05
C ALA A 474 -3.39 -45.53 -16.40
N LEU A 475 -4.70 -45.60 -16.63
CA LEU A 475 -5.26 -46.08 -17.90
C LEU A 475 -5.01 -45.07 -19.04
N GLY A 476 -5.19 -43.76 -18.77
CA GLY A 476 -4.92 -42.70 -19.72
C GLY A 476 -3.45 -42.61 -20.13
N ALA A 477 -2.52 -42.79 -19.18
CA ALA A 477 -1.09 -42.84 -19.47
C ALA A 477 -0.69 -44.04 -20.36
N ASN A 478 -1.36 -45.19 -20.21
CA ASN A 478 -1.11 -46.38 -21.03
C ASN A 478 -1.64 -46.26 -22.47
N THR A 479 -2.65 -45.41 -22.72
CA THR A 479 -3.12 -45.10 -24.07
C THR A 479 -2.20 -44.14 -24.82
N VAL A 480 -1.58 -43.18 -24.14
CA VAL A 480 -0.65 -42.21 -24.75
C VAL A 480 0.74 -42.82 -24.97
N ALA A 481 1.16 -43.81 -24.18
CA ALA A 481 2.44 -44.51 -24.37
C ALA A 481 2.41 -45.55 -25.52
N ASN A 482 1.24 -45.85 -26.08
CA ASN A 482 1.04 -46.81 -27.19
C ASN A 482 0.70 -46.12 -28.52
N THR A 483 0.78 -44.79 -28.58
CA THR A 483 0.72 -43.95 -29.78
C THR A 483 2.06 -43.25 -29.95
#